data_AF-A0A447X6N7-F1
#
_entry.id   AF-A0A447X6N7-F1
#
_cell.length_a   1.000
_cell.length_b   1.000
_cell.length_c   1.000
_cell.angle_alpha   90.00
_cell.angle_beta   90.00
_cell.angle_gamma   90.00
#
_symmetry.space_group_name_H-M   'P 1'
#
loop_
_entity.id
_entity.type
_entity.pdbx_description
1 polymer ?
#
loop_
_entity_poly.entity_id
_entity_poly.type
_entity_poly.pdbx_seq_one_letter_code
_entity_poly.pdbx_strand_id
1 'polypeptide(L)'
;MGLSGQAYKSGMSVMGWEVTSAVTLIFLALIFLPRYLKRGIATIPDFLEERYDKTTRIIIDFCFLIATGVCFLPIVLYSGALALNSLFHVGESLQISHGAAIWLLVICLVWREFCMR
;
A
#
# COMPACT_ATOMS: atom_id res chain seq x y z
N MET A 1 -4.77 11.00 4.20
CA MET A 1 -5.10 12.39 3.78
C MET A 1 -5.67 12.51 2.37
N GLY A 2 -5.40 11.56 1.45
CA GLY A 2 -5.94 11.60 0.08
C GLY A 2 -7.47 11.55 -0.01
N LEU A 3 -8.13 10.57 0.62
CA LEU A 3 -9.59 10.41 0.56
C LEU A 3 -10.35 11.57 1.23
N SER A 4 -9.86 12.08 2.36
CA SER A 4 -10.45 13.25 3.03
C SER A 4 -10.33 14.54 2.19
N GLY A 5 -9.20 14.72 1.50
CA GLY A 5 -9.01 15.83 0.55
C GLY A 5 -9.84 15.69 -0.72
N GLN A 6 -10.02 14.46 -1.21
CA GLN A 6 -10.93 14.17 -2.33
C GLN A 6 -12.39 14.39 -1.94
N ALA A 7 -12.82 14.01 -0.74
CA ALA A 7 -14.18 14.26 -0.27
C ALA A 7 -14.50 15.76 -0.13
N TYR A 8 -13.51 16.60 0.21
CA TYR A 8 -13.68 18.06 0.26
C TYR A 8 -13.90 18.68 -1.14
N LYS A 9 -13.23 18.16 -2.17
CA LYS A 9 -13.37 18.68 -3.55
C LYS A 9 -14.53 18.04 -4.33
N SER A 10 -14.74 16.75 -4.14
CA SER A 10 -15.64 15.90 -4.92
C SER A 10 -16.94 15.56 -4.18
N GLY A 11 -17.09 16.04 -2.95
CA GLY A 11 -18.25 15.80 -2.10
C GLY A 11 -18.47 14.31 -1.79
N MET A 12 -19.75 13.92 -1.71
CA MET A 12 -20.19 12.58 -1.32
C MET A 12 -19.90 11.49 -2.37
N SER A 13 -19.44 11.85 -3.56
CA SER A 13 -19.13 10.92 -4.66
C SER A 13 -18.04 9.90 -4.29
N VAL A 14 -17.08 10.29 -3.44
CA VAL A 14 -15.98 9.41 -2.97
C VAL A 14 -16.50 8.20 -2.18
N MET A 15 -17.68 8.31 -1.56
CA MET A 15 -18.30 7.22 -0.80
C MET A 15 -18.63 6.01 -1.69
N GLY A 16 -18.83 6.20 -2.99
CA GLY A 16 -19.10 5.10 -3.93
C GLY A 16 -17.95 4.08 -3.99
N TRP A 17 -16.70 4.54 -3.87
CA TRP A 17 -15.53 3.65 -3.82
C TRP A 17 -15.54 2.77 -2.57
N GLU A 18 -15.76 3.39 -1.41
CA GLU A 18 -15.77 2.70 -0.11
C GLU A 18 -16.90 1.68 0.01
N VAL A 19 -18.13 2.05 -0.39
CA VAL A 19 -19.30 1.16 -0.31
C VAL A 19 -19.15 -0.04 -1.23
N THR A 20 -18.63 0.17 -2.45
CA THR A 20 -18.41 -0.92 -3.40
C THR A 20 -17.33 -1.89 -2.90
N SER A 21 -16.25 -1.37 -2.31
CA SER A 21 -15.22 -2.20 -1.68
C SER A 21 -15.76 -3.01 -0.49
N ALA A 22 -16.55 -2.39 0.38
CA ALA A 22 -17.13 -3.08 1.55
C ALA A 22 -18.05 -4.24 1.14
N VAL A 23 -18.94 -4.02 0.16
CA VAL A 23 -19.82 -5.08 -0.36
C VAL A 23 -18.99 -6.21 -0.97
N THR A 24 -17.97 -5.88 -1.76
CA THR A 24 -17.09 -6.89 -2.37
C THR A 24 -16.35 -7.72 -1.32
N LEU A 25 -15.87 -7.10 -0.23
CA LEU A 25 -15.19 -7.81 0.86
C LEU A 25 -16.12 -8.77 1.61
N ILE A 26 -17.41 -8.43 1.78
CA ILE A 26 -18.39 -9.33 2.40
C ILE A 26 -18.56 -10.59 1.54
N PHE A 27 -18.74 -10.44 0.22
CA PHE A 27 -18.84 -11.57 -0.69
C PHE A 27 -17.53 -12.39 -0.74
N LEU A 28 -16.40 -11.70 -0.80
CA LEU A 28 -15.08 -12.32 -0.77
C LEU A 28 -14.91 -13.14 0.52
N ALA A 29 -15.23 -12.58 1.68
CA ALA A 29 -15.15 -13.27 2.96
C ALA A 29 -16.02 -14.52 2.98
N LEU A 30 -17.30 -14.45 2.59
CA LEU A 30 -18.19 -15.62 2.62
C LEU A 30 -17.74 -16.76 1.69
N ILE A 31 -17.14 -16.45 0.54
CA ILE A 31 -16.73 -17.45 -0.46
C ILE A 31 -15.31 -17.97 -0.20
N PHE A 32 -14.36 -17.07 0.09
CA PHE A 32 -12.94 -17.40 0.23
C PHE A 32 -12.59 -17.90 1.64
N LEU A 33 -13.25 -17.43 2.71
CA LEU A 33 -13.00 -17.89 4.08
C LEU A 33 -13.17 -19.42 4.26
N PRO A 34 -14.27 -20.06 3.80
CA PRO A 34 -14.41 -21.52 3.93
C PRO A 34 -13.40 -22.29 3.06
N ARG A 35 -12.83 -21.64 2.03
CA ARG A 35 -11.88 -22.26 1.10
C ARG A 35 -10.43 -22.09 1.54
N TYR A 36 -10.07 -20.96 2.16
CA TYR A 36 -8.75 -20.70 2.74
C TYR A 36 -8.49 -21.59 3.96
N LEU A 37 -9.46 -21.74 4.85
CA LEU A 37 -9.31 -22.56 6.05
C LEU A 37 -9.18 -24.06 5.75
N LYS A 38 -9.85 -24.58 4.71
CA LYS A 38 -9.77 -26.00 4.32
C LYS A 38 -8.43 -26.39 3.68
N ARG A 39 -7.67 -25.42 3.17
CA ARG A 39 -6.41 -25.67 2.44
C ARG A 39 -5.16 -25.27 3.24
N GLY A 40 -5.32 -24.59 4.38
CA GLY A 40 -4.19 -24.17 5.23
C GLY A 40 -3.29 -23.11 4.59
N ILE A 41 -3.80 -22.40 3.58
CA ILE A 41 -3.05 -21.45 2.77
C ILE A 41 -3.21 -20.06 3.39
N ALA A 42 -2.09 -19.46 3.79
CA ALA A 42 -2.09 -18.18 4.51
C ALA A 42 -1.96 -16.95 3.60
N THR A 43 -1.52 -17.12 2.34
CA THR A 43 -1.24 -16.00 1.43
C THR A 43 -1.81 -16.21 0.02
N ILE A 44 -2.14 -15.10 -0.66
CA ILE A 44 -2.66 -15.09 -2.05
C ILE A 44 -1.67 -15.76 -3.03
N PRO A 45 -0.34 -15.52 -2.94
CA PRO A 45 0.63 -16.19 -3.81
C PRO A 45 0.73 -17.70 -3.58
N ASP A 46 0.62 -18.18 -2.33
CA ASP A 46 0.60 -19.62 -2.04
C ASP A 46 -0.64 -20.30 -2.64
N PHE A 47 -1.79 -19.60 -2.68
CA PHE A 47 -3.00 -20.12 -3.35
C PHE A 47 -2.82 -20.25 -4.86
N LEU A 48 -2.05 -19.34 -5.47
CA LEU A 48 -1.72 -19.37 -6.89
C LEU A 48 -0.68 -20.46 -7.20
N GLU A 49 0.29 -20.73 -6.29
CA GLU A 49 1.27 -21.81 -6.45
C GLU A 49 0.61 -23.19 -6.50
N GLU A 50 -0.37 -23.46 -5.63
CA GLU A 50 -1.07 -24.75 -5.59
C GLU A 50 -1.83 -25.04 -6.90
N ARG A 51 -2.12 -24.01 -7.71
CA ARG A 51 -2.90 -24.14 -8.95
C ARG A 51 -2.13 -23.91 -10.25
N TYR A 52 -1.04 -23.14 -10.25
CA TYR A 52 -0.38 -22.63 -11.45
C TYR A 52 1.16 -22.73 -11.46
N ASP A 53 1.77 -23.56 -10.61
CA ASP A 53 3.23 -23.80 -10.53
C ASP A 53 4.09 -22.70 -9.85
N LYS A 54 5.27 -23.13 -9.37
CA LYS A 54 6.26 -22.30 -8.63
C LYS A 54 6.76 -21.09 -9.41
N THR A 55 6.89 -21.21 -10.73
CA THR A 55 7.37 -20.13 -11.60
C THR A 55 6.40 -18.95 -11.58
N THR A 56 5.09 -19.21 -11.57
CA THR A 56 4.04 -18.19 -11.51
C THR A 56 4.06 -17.45 -10.17
N ARG A 57 4.30 -18.17 -9.07
CA ARG A 57 4.47 -17.57 -7.73
C ARG A 57 5.59 -16.53 -7.73
N ILE A 58 6.77 -16.89 -8.25
CA ILE A 58 7.94 -15.99 -8.25
C ILE A 58 7.65 -14.70 -9.03
N ILE A 59 6.97 -14.81 -10.18
CA ILE A 59 6.61 -13.65 -11.00
C ILE A 59 5.64 -12.72 -10.25
N ILE A 60 4.63 -13.29 -9.60
CA ILE A 60 3.61 -12.53 -8.86
C ILE A 60 4.21 -11.90 -7.59
N ASP A 61 5.02 -12.65 -6.84
CA ASP A 61 5.73 -12.14 -5.66
C ASP A 61 6.67 -10.98 -6.03
N PHE A 62 7.38 -11.10 -7.15
CA PHE A 62 8.25 -10.03 -7.65
C PHE A 62 7.45 -8.78 -8.05
N CYS A 63 6.33 -8.95 -8.75
CA CYS A 63 5.44 -7.85 -9.11
C CYS A 63 4.85 -7.16 -7.86
N PHE A 64 4.42 -7.93 -6.87
CA PHE A 64 3.88 -7.41 -5.61
C PHE A 64 4.92 -6.66 -4.79
N LEU A 65 6.15 -7.16 -4.75
CA LEU A 65 7.25 -6.50 -4.04
C LEU A 65 7.57 -5.14 -4.67
N ILE A 66 7.66 -5.07 -6.00
CA ILE A 66 7.90 -3.80 -6.69
C ILE A 66 6.73 -2.84 -6.44
N ALA A 67 5.49 -3.30 -6.56
CA ALA A 67 4.31 -2.47 -6.33
C ALA A 67 4.28 -1.90 -4.90
N THR A 68 4.60 -2.71 -3.90
CA THR A 68 4.58 -2.27 -2.49
C THR A 68 5.76 -1.33 -2.19
N GLY A 69 6.96 -1.65 -2.70
CA GLY A 69 8.17 -0.86 -2.47
C GLY A 69 8.17 0.49 -3.18
N VAL A 70 7.74 0.53 -4.45
CA VAL A 70 7.82 1.73 -5.29
C VAL A 70 6.55 2.57 -5.24
N CYS A 71 5.38 1.96 -5.06
CA CYS A 71 4.13 2.71 -5.03
C CYS A 71 3.65 2.95 -3.60
N PHE A 72 3.54 1.90 -2.78
CA PHE A 72 2.85 2.02 -1.48
C PHE A 72 3.71 2.74 -0.42
N LEU A 73 4.96 2.32 -0.25
CA LEU A 73 5.89 2.91 0.73
C LEU A 73 6.03 4.45 0.60
N PRO A 74 6.37 5.01 -0.58
CA PRO A 74 6.58 6.45 -0.69
C PRO A 74 5.29 7.24 -0.51
N ILE A 75 4.14 6.72 -0.95
CA ILE A 75 2.84 7.38 -0.72
C ILE A 75 2.55 7.48 0.78
N VAL A 76 2.76 6.39 1.54
CA VAL A 76 2.52 6.37 2.99
C VAL A 76 3.47 7.32 3.71
N LEU A 77 4.75 7.29 3.38
CA LEU A 77 5.76 8.15 4.01
C LEU A 77 5.59 9.63 3.67
N TYR A 78 5.27 9.95 2.41
CA TYR A 78 4.98 11.33 2.00
C TYR A 78 3.74 11.88 2.72
N SER A 79 2.65 11.08 2.77
CA SER A 79 1.44 11.48 3.50
C SER A 79 1.71 11.60 5.01
N GLY A 80 2.59 10.77 5.57
CA GLY A 80 2.98 10.83 6.98
C GLY A 80 3.80 12.07 7.31
N ALA A 81 4.80 12.40 6.50
CA ALA A 81 5.60 13.61 6.65
C ALA A 81 4.75 14.89 6.55
N LEU A 82 3.78 14.93 5.62
CA LEU A 82 2.85 16.04 5.49
C LEU A 82 1.94 16.19 6.73
N ALA A 83 1.44 15.07 7.27
CA ALA A 83 0.62 15.08 8.47
C ALA A 83 1.41 15.58 9.70
N LEU A 84 2.65 15.11 9.88
CA LEU A 84 3.52 15.56 10.97
C LEU A 84 3.89 17.04 10.85
N ASN A 85 4.14 17.56 9.64
CA ASN A 85 4.38 18.98 9.41
C ASN A 85 3.16 19.82 9.83
N SER A 86 1.94 19.37 9.50
CA SER A 86 0.71 20.06 9.91
C SER A 86 0.45 20.06 11.42
N LEU A 87 0.94 19.05 12.15
CA LEU A 87 0.69 18.89 13.59
C LEU A 87 1.74 19.59 14.45
N PHE A 88 3.00 19.60 14.01
CA PHE A 88 4.14 20.08 14.81
C PHE A 88 4.84 21.31 14.20
N HIS A 89 4.35 21.88 13.08
CA HIS A 89 4.97 23.00 12.34
C HIS A 89 6.49 22.81 12.13
N VAL A 90 6.89 21.57 11.86
CA VAL A 90 8.30 21.12 11.81
C VAL A 90 9.07 21.75 10.64
N GLY A 91 8.38 22.35 9.68
CA GLY A 91 9.01 23.10 8.60
C GLY A 91 9.89 24.26 9.09
N GLU A 92 9.56 24.90 10.22
CA GLU A 92 10.36 26.01 10.77
C GLU A 92 11.55 25.54 11.62
N SER A 93 11.49 24.37 12.27
CA SER A 93 12.53 23.92 13.21
C SER A 93 13.66 23.11 12.58
N LEU A 94 13.47 22.54 11.38
CA LEU A 94 14.43 21.59 10.78
C LEU A 94 15.14 22.05 9.49
N GLN A 95 14.87 23.24 8.93
CA GLN A 95 15.60 23.86 7.79
C GLN A 95 16.00 22.93 6.61
N ILE A 96 15.30 21.83 6.35
CA ILE A 96 15.62 20.92 5.24
C ILE A 96 14.61 21.10 4.10
N SER A 97 15.15 21.44 2.93
CA SER A 97 14.44 21.64 1.67
C SER A 97 13.56 20.44 1.33
N HIS A 98 12.24 20.69 1.19
CA HIS A 98 11.21 19.70 0.92
C HIS A 98 11.50 18.81 -0.30
N GLY A 99 12.22 19.32 -1.31
CA GLY A 99 12.57 18.54 -2.50
C GLY A 99 13.69 17.51 -2.26
N ALA A 100 14.68 17.84 -1.41
CA ALA A 100 15.82 16.97 -1.15
C ALA A 100 15.46 15.80 -0.23
N ALA A 101 14.58 16.02 0.75
CA ALA A 101 14.14 14.98 1.67
C ALA A 101 13.33 13.88 0.99
N ILE A 102 12.45 14.24 0.04
CA ILE A 102 11.62 13.28 -0.71
C ILE A 102 12.49 12.43 -1.63
N TRP A 103 13.45 13.04 -2.33
CA TRP A 103 14.38 12.32 -3.22
C TRP A 103 15.35 11.41 -2.44
N LEU A 104 15.89 11.86 -1.30
CA LEU A 104 16.74 11.02 -0.45
C LEU A 104 15.96 9.85 0.17
N LEU A 105 14.70 10.06 0.58
CA LEU A 105 13.89 8.97 1.13
C LEU A 105 13.54 7.93 0.07
N VAL A 106 13.15 8.35 -1.15
CA VAL A 106 12.86 7.42 -2.25
C VAL A 106 14.11 6.61 -2.61
N ILE A 107 15.27 7.25 -2.76
CA ILE A 107 16.53 6.55 -3.10
C ILE A 107 16.99 5.66 -1.94
N CYS A 108 16.96 6.13 -0.70
CA CYS A 108 17.44 5.39 0.47
C CYS A 108 16.53 4.21 0.84
N LEU A 109 15.22 4.30 0.60
CA LEU A 109 14.27 3.21 0.86
C LEU A 109 14.27 2.15 -0.23
N VAL A 110 14.36 2.55 -1.51
CA VAL A 110 14.59 1.59 -2.61
C VAL A 110 15.89 0.82 -2.38
N TRP A 111 16.94 1.50 -1.91
CA TRP A 111 18.22 0.87 -1.58
C TRP A 111 18.13 -0.05 -0.34
N ARG A 112 17.33 0.29 0.66
CA ARG A 112 17.19 -0.48 1.91
C ARG A 112 16.37 -1.75 1.74
N GLU A 113 15.27 -1.71 0.99
CA GLU A 113 14.47 -2.91 0.68
C GLU A 113 15.25 -3.88 -0.22
N PHE A 114 16.10 -3.38 -1.12
CA PHE A 114 16.98 -4.21 -1.96
C PHE A 114 18.16 -4.83 -1.18
N CYS A 115 18.53 -4.27 -0.02
CA CYS A 115 19.67 -4.72 0.78
C CYS A 115 19.27 -5.63 1.97
N MET A 116 18.00 -5.65 2.39
CA MET A 116 17.49 -6.51 3.49
C MET A 116 16.77 -7.78 3.02
N ARG A 117 16.82 -8.11 1.72
CA ARG A 117 16.27 -9.35 1.18
C ARG A 117 17.32 -10.19 0.47
#